data_AF-A0A2D8RWL5-F1
#
_entry.id   AF-A0A2D8RWL5-F1
#
_cell.length_a   1.000
_cell.length_b   1.000
_cell.length_c   1.000
_cell.angle_alpha   90.00
_cell.angle_beta   90.00
_cell.angle_gamma   90.00
#
_symmetry.space_group_name_H-M   'P 1'
#
loop_
_entity.id
_entity.type
_entity.pdbx_description
1 polymer ?
#
loop_
_entity_poly.entity_id
_entity_poly.type
_entity_poly.pdbx_seq_one_letter_code
_entity_poly.pdbx_strand_id
1 'polypeptide(L)'
;MSVALFKKLTILVVDDSAYMRHLLMTLLQALGVKEVLLAINGDEALSIVQTKEPDLIITDAAMMPMDGFSFASKLRSIRGHALGMVPIIMVSGHTDIASVERARDIGISEFLSKPISARGLYERLIQVLDRPRQFVETPTYRGPDRRRRERPFEGEDRRNSIALL
;
A
#
# COMPACT_ATOMS: atom_id res chain seq x y z
N MET A 1 -1.22 -21.63 -0.68
CA MET A 1 -1.21 -20.94 -1.99
C MET A 1 -0.10 -19.91 -1.95
N SER A 2 0.92 -19.93 -2.81
CA SER A 2 2.04 -18.97 -2.61
C SER A 2 2.85 -18.67 -3.87
N VAL A 3 3.62 -19.62 -4.41
CA VAL A 3 4.69 -19.29 -5.37
C VAL A 3 4.18 -18.87 -6.76
N ALA A 4 3.09 -19.48 -7.24
CA ALA A 4 2.54 -19.17 -8.56
C ALA A 4 1.92 -17.77 -8.65
N LEU A 5 1.38 -17.26 -7.53
CA LEU A 5 0.78 -15.92 -7.45
C LEU A 5 1.86 -14.85 -7.54
N PHE A 6 2.93 -14.97 -6.74
CA PHE A 6 4.02 -14.00 -6.73
C PHE A 6 4.70 -13.83 -8.10
N LYS A 7 4.80 -14.90 -8.90
CA LYS A 7 5.42 -14.85 -10.24
C LYS A 7 4.74 -13.90 -11.23
N LYS A 8 3.48 -13.55 -11.00
CA LYS A 8 2.70 -12.66 -11.86
C LYS A 8 2.61 -11.23 -11.34
N LEU A 9 3.12 -10.97 -10.13
CA LEU A 9 3.02 -9.65 -9.52
C LEU A 9 4.14 -8.74 -10.03
N THR A 10 3.76 -7.51 -10.33
CA THR A 10 4.65 -6.38 -10.50
C THR A 10 4.60 -5.53 -9.24
N ILE A 11 5.71 -5.47 -8.51
CA ILE A 11 5.81 -4.73 -7.24
C ILE A 11 6.73 -3.53 -7.40
N LEU A 12 6.25 -2.35 -7.03
CA LEU A 12 7.08 -1.14 -6.97
C LEU A 12 7.62 -0.95 -5.56
N VAL A 13 8.95 -0.83 -5.44
CA VAL A 13 9.66 -0.47 -4.22
C VAL A 13 10.13 0.98 -4.31
N VAL A 14 9.75 1.79 -3.33
CA VAL A 14 10.08 3.21 -3.24
C VAL A 14 10.82 3.45 -1.92
N ASP A 15 12.11 3.79 -2.00
CA ASP A 15 12.95 4.11 -0.83
C ASP A 15 14.11 4.96 -1.34
N ASP A 16 14.59 5.96 -0.60
CA ASP A 16 15.72 6.80 -1.04
C ASP A 16 17.08 6.09 -0.86
N SER A 17 17.16 5.11 0.04
CA SER A 17 18.31 4.26 0.25
C SER A 17 18.43 3.17 -0.81
N ALA A 18 19.48 3.24 -1.63
CA ALA A 18 19.80 2.20 -2.60
C ALA A 18 19.95 0.82 -1.94
N TYR A 19 20.53 0.76 -0.75
CA TYR A 19 20.67 -0.47 0.03
C TYR A 19 19.30 -1.08 0.36
N MET A 20 18.36 -0.27 0.85
CA MET A 20 17.03 -0.77 1.23
C MET A 20 16.22 -1.21 0.01
N ARG A 21 16.30 -0.47 -1.10
CA ARG A 21 15.71 -0.89 -2.39
C ARG A 21 16.24 -2.25 -2.83
N HIS A 22 17.56 -2.44 -2.81
CA HIS A 22 18.17 -3.72 -3.18
C HIS A 22 17.80 -4.85 -2.22
N LEU A 23 17.81 -4.61 -0.91
CA LEU A 23 17.40 -5.59 0.09
C LEU A 23 15.96 -6.07 -0.16
N LEU A 24 15.02 -5.14 -0.29
CA LEU A 24 13.61 -5.46 -0.56
C LEU A 24 13.45 -6.21 -1.89
N MET A 25 14.13 -5.77 -2.95
CA MET A 25 14.13 -6.48 -4.24
C MET A 25 14.60 -7.92 -4.09
N THR A 26 15.73 -8.16 -3.42
CA THR A 26 16.26 -9.51 -3.19
C THR A 26 15.30 -10.38 -2.39
N LEU A 27 14.67 -9.83 -1.34
CA LEU A 27 13.67 -10.54 -0.55
C LEU A 27 12.43 -10.90 -1.39
N LEU A 28 11.90 -9.95 -2.17
CA LEU A 28 10.74 -10.18 -3.05
C LEU A 28 11.04 -11.24 -4.12
N GLN A 29 12.22 -11.18 -4.73
CA GLN A 29 12.66 -12.17 -5.72
C GLN A 29 12.82 -13.56 -5.10
N ALA A 30 13.38 -13.65 -3.89
CA ALA A 30 13.47 -14.91 -3.14
C ALA A 30 12.08 -15.50 -2.81
N LEU A 31 11.06 -14.65 -2.63
CA LEU A 31 9.66 -15.06 -2.47
C LEU A 31 8.98 -15.44 -3.80
N GLY A 32 9.63 -15.22 -4.94
CA GLY A 32 9.17 -15.61 -6.27
C GLY A 32 8.56 -14.48 -7.11
N VAL A 33 8.66 -13.22 -6.67
CA VAL A 33 8.25 -12.04 -7.45
C VAL A 33 9.23 -11.83 -8.60
N LYS A 34 8.73 -11.83 -9.84
CA LYS A 34 9.59 -11.71 -11.03
C LYS A 34 9.87 -10.27 -11.41
N GLU A 35 8.88 -9.40 -11.30
CA GLU A 35 8.99 -8.01 -11.72
C GLU A 35 8.98 -7.09 -10.49
N VAL A 36 10.15 -6.51 -10.21
CA VAL A 36 10.32 -5.53 -9.13
C VAL A 36 10.80 -4.23 -9.76
N LEU A 37 9.98 -3.20 -9.66
CA LEU A 37 10.29 -1.85 -10.10
C LEU A 37 10.88 -1.07 -8.91
N LEU A 38 11.78 -0.15 -9.18
CA LEU A 38 12.46 0.64 -8.15
C LEU A 38 12.25 2.13 -8.44
N ALA A 39 11.98 2.90 -7.39
CA ALA A 39 11.98 4.37 -7.41
C ALA A 39 12.72 4.91 -6.19
N ILE A 40 13.39 6.05 -6.34
CA ILE A 40 14.19 6.66 -5.28
C ILE A 40 13.40 7.65 -4.43
N ASN A 41 12.21 8.06 -4.86
CA ASN A 41 11.33 8.98 -4.14
C ASN A 41 9.89 8.93 -4.68
N GLY A 42 8.98 9.69 -4.06
CA GLY A 42 7.57 9.76 -4.46
C GLY A 42 7.30 10.33 -5.87
N ASP A 43 8.11 11.24 -6.40
CA ASP A 43 7.91 11.82 -7.74
C ASP A 43 8.21 10.80 -8.85
N GLU A 44 9.33 10.08 -8.71
CA GLU A 44 9.68 8.99 -9.62
C GLU A 44 8.63 7.86 -9.52
N ALA A 45 8.20 7.53 -8.29
CA ALA A 45 7.16 6.52 -8.07
C ALA A 45 5.85 6.89 -8.78
N LEU A 46 5.40 8.16 -8.72
CA LEU A 46 4.21 8.62 -9.44
C LEU A 46 4.36 8.49 -10.97
N SER A 47 5.56 8.70 -11.50
CA SER A 47 5.83 8.53 -12.92
C SER A 47 5.78 7.05 -13.34
N ILE A 48 6.32 6.17 -12.49
CA ILE A 48 6.31 4.72 -12.75
C ILE A 48 4.90 4.14 -12.67
N VAL A 49 4.11 4.48 -11.64
CA VAL A 49 2.77 3.91 -11.48
C VAL A 49 1.85 4.24 -12.66
N GLN A 50 1.99 5.42 -13.27
CA GLN A 50 1.19 5.82 -14.44
C GLN A 50 1.50 5.02 -15.70
N THR A 51 2.69 4.43 -15.81
CA THR A 51 3.14 3.74 -17.02
C THR A 51 3.25 2.22 -16.86
N LYS A 52 3.42 1.75 -15.63
CA LYS A 52 3.67 0.33 -15.31
C LYS A 52 2.57 -0.35 -14.51
N GLU A 53 1.65 0.40 -13.92
CA GLU A 53 0.49 -0.10 -13.19
C GLU A 53 0.81 -1.26 -12.23
N PRO A 54 1.66 -1.06 -11.21
CA PRO A 54 2.06 -2.13 -10.30
C PRO A 54 0.88 -2.66 -9.49
N ASP A 55 0.89 -3.96 -9.20
CA ASP A 55 -0.13 -4.64 -8.40
C ASP A 55 -0.03 -4.30 -6.90
N LEU A 56 1.17 -3.93 -6.44
CA LEU A 56 1.46 -3.59 -5.06
C LEU A 56 2.61 -2.60 -4.97
N ILE A 57 2.54 -1.69 -4.01
CA ILE A 57 3.58 -0.71 -3.73
C ILE A 57 4.12 -0.93 -2.32
N ILE A 58 5.44 -0.96 -2.19
CA ILE A 58 6.16 -0.90 -0.91
C ILE A 58 6.89 0.44 -0.88
N THR A 59 6.55 1.33 0.05
CA THR A 59 7.17 2.66 0.13
C THR A 59 7.74 2.90 1.52
N ASP A 60 8.91 3.51 1.60
CA ASP A 60 9.39 4.08 2.85
C ASP A 60 8.56 5.29 3.27
N ALA A 61 8.40 5.47 4.57
CA ALA A 61 7.63 6.56 5.14
C ALA A 61 8.36 7.92 5.04
N ALA A 62 9.69 7.93 5.12
CA ALA A 62 10.51 9.13 5.27
C ALA A 62 11.57 9.21 4.16
N MET A 63 11.19 9.83 3.05
CA MET A 63 12.06 10.05 1.89
C MET A 63 12.07 11.52 1.50
N MET A 64 13.06 11.91 0.68
CA MET A 64 13.10 13.22 0.03
C MET A 64 13.24 13.09 -1.49
N PRO A 65 12.76 14.07 -2.28
CA PRO A 65 12.05 15.29 -1.86
C PRO A 65 10.59 15.05 -1.44
N MET A 66 9.97 13.95 -1.87
CA MET A 66 8.62 13.57 -1.49
C MET A 66 8.61 12.35 -0.59
N ASP A 67 8.03 12.49 0.59
CA ASP A 67 7.84 11.40 1.55
C ASP A 67 6.73 10.42 1.15
N GLY A 68 6.74 9.23 1.77
CA GLY A 68 5.80 8.16 1.43
C GLY A 68 4.33 8.46 1.75
N PHE A 69 4.05 9.30 2.77
CA PHE A 69 2.68 9.70 3.09
C PHE A 69 2.13 10.67 2.04
N SER A 70 2.95 11.65 1.64
CA SER A 70 2.63 12.59 0.57
C SER A 70 2.41 11.87 -0.76
N PHE A 71 3.29 10.92 -1.10
CA PHE A 71 3.13 10.05 -2.26
C PHE A 71 1.83 9.23 -2.22
N ALA A 72 1.56 8.55 -1.12
CA ALA A 72 0.34 7.77 -0.95
C ALA A 72 -0.93 8.64 -1.08
N SER A 73 -0.93 9.83 -0.47
CA SER A 73 -2.03 10.78 -0.59
C SER A 73 -2.29 11.19 -2.04
N LYS A 74 -1.22 11.53 -2.79
CA LYS A 74 -1.34 11.85 -4.22
C LYS A 74 -1.88 10.67 -5.02
N LEU A 75 -1.38 9.45 -4.78
CA LEU A 75 -1.88 8.26 -5.47
C LEU A 75 -3.38 8.03 -5.20
N ARG A 76 -3.83 8.21 -3.95
CA ARG A 76 -5.24 8.08 -3.55
C ARG A 76 -6.13 9.19 -4.09
N SER A 77 -5.57 10.32 -4.50
CA SER A 77 -6.31 11.39 -5.16
C SER A 77 -6.69 11.09 -6.62
N ILE A 78 -6.06 10.08 -7.25
CA ILE A 78 -6.39 9.65 -8.61
C ILE A 78 -7.75 8.95 -8.59
N ARG A 79 -8.80 9.62 -9.10
CA ARG A 79 -10.18 9.11 -9.18
C ARG A 79 -10.48 8.45 -10.52
N GLY A 80 -11.47 7.56 -10.56
CA GLY A 80 -11.90 6.88 -11.79
C GLY A 80 -10.89 5.87 -12.37
N HIS A 81 -9.76 5.66 -11.72
CA HIS A 81 -8.70 4.74 -12.15
C HIS A 81 -8.36 3.72 -11.06
N ALA A 82 -8.00 2.49 -11.45
CA ALA A 82 -7.60 1.41 -10.54
C ALA A 82 -6.31 1.73 -9.76
N LEU A 83 -5.45 2.60 -10.31
CA LEU A 83 -4.20 3.06 -9.68
C LEU A 83 -4.42 3.64 -8.28
N GLY A 84 -5.50 4.39 -8.07
CA GLY A 84 -5.83 4.93 -6.75
C GLY A 84 -6.25 3.86 -5.74
N MET A 85 -6.45 2.61 -6.17
CA MET A 85 -6.82 1.46 -5.33
C MET A 85 -5.66 0.46 -5.15
N VAL A 86 -4.47 0.75 -5.71
CA VAL A 86 -3.30 -0.12 -5.54
C VAL A 86 -2.94 -0.23 -4.06
N PRO A 87 -2.80 -1.45 -3.50
CA PRO A 87 -2.38 -1.63 -2.13
C PRO A 87 -1.00 -1.07 -1.84
N ILE A 88 -0.85 -0.41 -0.68
CA ILE A 88 0.41 0.18 -0.24
C ILE A 88 0.82 -0.45 1.08
N ILE A 89 2.02 -1.04 1.12
CA ILE A 89 2.71 -1.41 2.36
C ILE A 89 3.71 -0.31 2.67
N MET A 90 3.52 0.40 3.78
CA MET A 90 4.46 1.43 4.22
C MET A 90 5.52 0.84 5.14
N VAL A 91 6.78 1.11 4.84
CA VAL A 91 7.93 0.75 5.68
C VAL A 91 8.27 1.93 6.56
N SER A 92 8.40 1.74 7.87
CA SER A 92 8.76 2.82 8.79
C SER A 92 9.73 2.36 9.88
N GLY A 93 10.68 3.23 10.24
CA GLY A 93 11.53 3.07 11.42
C GLY A 93 10.86 3.46 12.74
N HIS A 94 9.79 4.25 12.68
CA HIS A 94 9.04 4.72 13.86
C HIS A 94 7.55 4.45 13.64
N THR A 95 6.97 3.62 14.49
CA THR A 95 5.53 3.29 14.45
C THR A 95 4.87 3.81 15.70
N ASP A 96 4.73 5.14 15.80
CA ASP A 96 3.89 5.74 16.84
C ASP A 96 2.41 5.69 16.45
N ILE A 97 1.54 5.90 17.44
CA ILE A 97 0.08 5.85 17.25
C ILE A 97 -0.37 6.86 16.19
N ALA A 98 0.19 8.07 16.22
CA ALA A 98 -0.15 9.14 15.29
C ALA A 98 0.16 8.78 13.83
N SER A 99 1.30 8.13 13.56
CA SER A 99 1.68 7.68 12.22
C SER A 99 0.76 6.59 11.71
N VAL A 100 0.32 5.67 12.59
CA VAL A 100 -0.64 4.62 12.25
C VAL A 100 -2.01 5.22 11.91
N GLU A 101 -2.48 6.19 12.69
CA GLU A 101 -3.73 6.91 12.43
C GLU A 101 -3.67 7.68 11.11
N ARG A 102 -2.61 8.46 10.89
CA ARG A 102 -2.36 9.18 9.64
C ARG A 102 -2.41 8.25 8.43
N ALA A 103 -1.74 7.10 8.51
CA ALA A 103 -1.73 6.15 7.41
C ALA A 103 -3.08 5.48 7.14
N ARG A 104 -3.82 5.15 8.21
CA ARG A 104 -5.19 4.65 8.10
C ARG A 104 -6.06 5.66 7.35
N ASP A 105 -5.92 6.95 7.68
CA ASP A 105 -6.71 8.01 7.09
C ASP A 105 -6.35 8.32 5.64
N ILE A 106 -5.07 8.21 5.29
CA ILE A 106 -4.59 8.32 3.90
C ILE A 106 -5.03 7.11 3.05
N GLY A 107 -5.24 5.94 3.66
CA GLY A 107 -5.64 4.72 2.94
C GLY A 107 -4.47 3.79 2.62
N ILE A 108 -3.49 3.73 3.50
CA ILE A 108 -2.39 2.75 3.48
C ILE A 108 -2.92 1.37 3.89
N SER A 109 -2.46 0.33 3.19
CA SER A 109 -2.94 -1.04 3.37
C SER A 109 -2.31 -1.73 4.56
N GLU A 110 -0.99 -1.72 4.68
CA GLU A 110 -0.31 -2.29 5.84
C GLU A 110 0.97 -1.56 6.17
N PHE A 111 1.54 -1.87 7.33
CA PHE A 111 2.83 -1.37 7.77
C PHE A 111 3.85 -2.49 7.97
N LEU A 112 5.10 -2.16 7.70
CA LEU A 112 6.26 -2.98 7.99
C LEU A 112 7.27 -2.16 8.78
N SER A 113 7.54 -2.55 10.02
CA SER A 113 8.53 -1.87 10.86
C SER A 113 9.95 -2.25 10.43
N LYS A 114 10.87 -1.27 10.38
CA LYS A 114 12.31 -1.55 10.32
C LYS A 114 12.77 -2.07 11.70
N PRO A 115 13.70 -3.05 11.78
CA PRO A 115 14.37 -3.74 10.67
C PRO A 115 13.46 -4.74 9.94
N ILE A 116 13.63 -4.82 8.61
CA ILE A 116 12.81 -5.68 7.75
C ILE A 116 13.33 -7.11 7.78
N SER A 117 12.44 -8.07 8.04
CA SER A 117 12.72 -9.50 7.91
C SER A 117 11.94 -10.11 6.74
N ALA A 118 12.49 -11.18 6.14
CA ALA A 118 11.81 -11.94 5.09
C ALA A 118 10.42 -12.43 5.53
N ARG A 119 10.32 -12.90 6.78
CA ARG A 119 9.07 -13.35 7.39
C ARG A 119 8.06 -12.21 7.52
N GLY A 120 8.47 -11.06 8.08
CA GLY A 120 7.57 -9.92 8.24
C GLY A 120 7.06 -9.38 6.90
N LEU A 121 7.95 -9.30 5.90
CA LEU A 121 7.55 -8.94 4.53
C LEU A 121 6.54 -9.93 3.95
N TYR A 122 6.81 -11.23 4.05
CA TYR A 122 5.92 -12.28 3.59
C TYR A 122 4.52 -12.20 4.24
N GLU A 123 4.47 -12.05 5.57
CA GLU A 123 3.21 -11.93 6.31
C GLU A 123 2.37 -10.74 5.83
N ARG A 124 3.00 -9.58 5.55
CA ARG A 124 2.28 -8.41 5.01
C ARG A 124 1.81 -8.61 3.58
N LEU A 125 2.63 -9.23 2.73
CA LEU A 125 2.23 -9.56 1.35
C LEU A 125 1.01 -10.48 1.34
N ILE A 126 1.02 -11.55 2.14
CA ILE A 126 -0.13 -12.46 2.26
C ILE A 126 -1.37 -11.73 2.79
N GLN A 127 -1.20 -10.88 3.80
CA GLN A 127 -2.32 -10.13 4.35
C GLN A 127 -2.99 -9.21 3.31
N VAL A 128 -2.22 -8.62 2.41
CA VAL A 128 -2.73 -7.74 1.36
C VAL A 128 -3.29 -8.51 0.16
N LEU A 129 -2.67 -9.62 -0.23
CA LEU A 129 -2.98 -10.34 -1.47
C LEU A 129 -4.02 -11.45 -1.29
N ASP A 130 -3.98 -12.19 -0.19
CA ASP A 130 -4.87 -13.34 0.06
C ASP A 130 -6.10 -12.93 0.89
N ARG A 131 -5.97 -11.87 1.69
CA ARG A 131 -7.04 -11.34 2.54
C ARG A 131 -7.28 -9.85 2.29
N PRO A 132 -7.50 -9.44 1.03
CA PRO A 132 -7.64 -8.02 0.70
C PRO A 132 -8.82 -7.44 1.46
N ARG A 133 -8.57 -6.35 2.19
CA ARG A 133 -9.65 -5.53 2.73
C ARG A 133 -10.40 -4.90 1.57
N GLN A 134 -11.73 -4.86 1.65
CA GLN A 134 -12.55 -4.17 0.66
C GLN A 134 -12.08 -2.72 0.56
N PHE A 135 -11.71 -2.28 -0.64
CA PHE A 135 -11.45 -0.86 -0.88
C PHE A 135 -12.78 -0.10 -0.88
N VAL A 136 -12.79 1.00 -0.13
CA VAL A 136 -13.90 1.93 -0.02
C VAL A 136 -13.53 3.21 -0.73
N GLU A 137 -14.43 3.69 -1.57
CA GLU A 137 -14.34 4.99 -2.20
C GLU A 137 -15.53 5.86 -1.76
N THR A 138 -15.21 7.02 -1.24
CA THR A 138 -16.13 8.10 -0.90
C THR A 138 -15.54 9.43 -1.38
N PRO A 139 -16.32 10.53 -1.37
CA PRO A 139 -15.80 11.84 -1.71
C PRO A 139 -14.56 12.25 -0.89
N THR A 140 -14.48 11.84 0.38
CA THR A 140 -13.43 12.25 1.32
C THR A 140 -12.39 11.17 1.62
N TYR A 141 -12.59 9.93 1.16
CA TYR A 141 -11.68 8.82 1.44
C TYR A 141 -11.59 7.83 0.28
N ARG A 142 -10.38 7.35 0.02
CA ARG A 142 -10.11 6.22 -0.87
C ARG A 142 -9.07 5.34 -0.21
N GLY A 143 -9.39 4.06 0.00
CA GLY A 143 -8.48 3.15 0.67
C GLY A 143 -9.17 1.90 1.19
N PRO A 144 -8.43 0.97 1.81
CA PRO A 144 -9.00 -0.24 2.38
C PRO A 144 -9.89 0.10 3.58
N ASP A 145 -10.97 -0.68 3.79
CA ASP A 145 -11.90 -0.46 4.92
C ASP A 145 -11.11 -0.28 6.23
N ARG A 146 -11.32 0.87 6.86
CA ARG A 146 -10.63 1.28 8.07
C ARG A 146 -10.96 0.36 9.26
N ARG A 147 -12.04 -0.42 9.21
CA ARG A 147 -12.38 -1.42 10.23
C ARG A 147 -11.44 -2.62 10.13
N ARG A 148 -10.62 -2.83 11.17
CA ARG A 148 -9.76 -4.04 11.30
C ARG A 148 -10.42 -5.17 12.10
N ARG A 149 -11.53 -4.89 12.79
CA ARG A 149 -12.31 -5.87 13.57
C ARG A 149 -13.77 -5.75 13.14
N GLU A 150 -14.42 -6.87 12.93
CA GLU A 150 -15.88 -6.93 12.83
C GLU A 150 -16.44 -6.57 14.21
N ARG A 151 -16.92 -5.34 14.35
CA ARG A 151 -17.83 -4.95 15.42
C ARG A 151 -19.20 -4.76 14.78
N PRO A 152 -20.29 -5.20 15.43
CA PRO A 152 -21.63 -4.85 14.98
C PRO A 152 -21.70 -3.34 14.77
N PHE A 153 -22.12 -2.92 13.58
CA PHE A 153 -22.34 -1.51 13.30
C PHE A 153 -23.71 -1.15 13.86
N GLU A 154 -23.74 -0.44 14.98
CA GLU A 154 -24.96 0.17 15.52
C GLU A 154 -25.12 1.56 14.87
N GLY A 155 -25.83 1.61 13.75
CA GLY A 155 -26.12 2.85 13.03
C GLY A 155 -26.90 2.60 11.74
N GLU A 156 -27.47 3.65 11.16
CA GLU A 156 -28.17 3.55 9.87
C GLU A 156 -27.18 3.31 8.72
N ASP A 157 -27.47 2.31 7.89
CA ASP A 157 -26.68 2.01 6.69
C ASP A 157 -26.92 3.06 5.61
N ARG A 158 -25.97 3.99 5.48
CA ARG A 158 -26.00 5.06 4.48
C ARG A 158 -25.66 4.60 3.06
N ARG A 159 -25.39 3.29 2.84
CA ARG A 159 -25.17 2.74 1.49
C ARG A 159 -26.47 2.64 0.68
N ASN A 160 -27.62 2.54 1.35
CA ASN A 160 -28.93 2.41 0.71
C ASN A 160 -29.75 3.71 0.68
N SER A 161 -29.23 4.84 1.18
CA SER A 161 -30.02 6.07 1.33
C SER A 161 -30.14 6.93 0.05
N ILE A 162 -29.70 6.46 -1.12
CA ILE A 162 -29.78 7.21 -2.40
C ILE A 162 -30.75 6.56 -3.40
N ALA A 163 -31.72 5.78 -2.94
CA ALA A 163 -32.80 5.26 -3.78
C ALA A 163 -34.15 5.81 -3.30
N LEU A 164 -34.35 7.13 -3.36
CA LEU A 164 -35.65 7.80 -3.23
C LEU A 164 -35.51 9.32 -3.54
N LEU A 165 -35.24 9.64 -4.79
CA LEU A 165 -35.64 10.88 -5.50
C LEU A 165 -35.79 10.53 -6.98
#